data_AF-A0A940L863-F1
#
_entry.id   AF-A0A940L863-F1
#
_cell.length_a   1.000
_cell.length_b   1.000
_cell.length_c   1.000
_cell.angle_alpha   90.00
_cell.angle_beta   90.00
_cell.angle_gamma   90.00
#
_symmetry.space_group_name_H-M   'P 1'
#
loop_
_entity.id
_entity.type
_entity.pdbx_description
1 polymer ?
#
loop_
_entity_poly.entity_id
_entity_poly.type
_entity_poly.pdbx_seq_one_letter_code
_entity_poly.pdbx_strand_id
1 'polypeptide(L)'
;MYPKLSKVLLCTFLSASLAQAGQTLSPLAAADLPKPPAPPSSPNPPPNQPTFEGIGRVDQVTRQTGGDIYRLELTKSLPLVRLEAKSKLGRIKIYSTAIITDKNERIPVRQLTGLNIDESMQAVSSEIFSTQVSIAAIEILAEAMGGEAAMEIKAISTKEAPKLILGQRQPEYSCKRNIDALLKDKLDPVQLWVSRAEASAPGSVQEKFAGNQLKEQVKDFVATLRTSGSYTSTSYLVTLINFFTDQYNNVRAGGVSEPAYKDMLTAVFDILGYAIQNELPCRKFSSDVLMQMSLDFNKKYSGMTEQSRARAVFGKMMTKIRDTIPDQYRKELAAANLGFRAADAEGSKYYKLFIAGKDDDFLKSTNRDMSAYAFVVAEQALQKEVKMMDIEQRYQLIVEYQAKANSNDFPQAVAGRYLAILSDQGYNFLLFR
;
A
#
# COMPACT_ATOMS: atom_id res chain seq x y z
N MET A 1 -42.74 -12.68 -34.13
CA MET A 1 -42.83 -14.12 -34.45
C MET A 1 -42.00 -14.89 -33.44
N TYR A 2 -42.67 -15.61 -32.54
CA TYR A 2 -42.07 -16.63 -31.67
C TYR A 2 -41.84 -17.93 -32.48
N PRO A 3 -40.97 -18.83 -31.98
CA PRO A 3 -41.56 -20.06 -31.47
C PRO A 3 -41.07 -20.47 -30.08
N LYS A 4 -42.03 -21.04 -29.34
CA LYS A 4 -41.92 -21.83 -28.11
C LYS A 4 -41.59 -23.29 -28.45
N LEU A 5 -40.95 -24.00 -27.52
CA LEU A 5 -41.07 -25.46 -27.20
C LEU A 5 -40.04 -25.73 -26.07
N SER A 6 -40.36 -25.87 -24.78
CA SER A 6 -41.24 -26.79 -24.02
C SER A 6 -40.82 -28.27 -24.04
N LYS A 7 -40.31 -28.75 -22.88
CA LYS A 7 -40.40 -30.09 -22.24
C LYS A 7 -39.23 -30.22 -21.24
N VAL A 8 -39.42 -30.12 -19.92
CA VAL A 8 -39.96 -31.12 -18.96
C VAL A 8 -39.33 -32.51 -19.14
N LEU A 9 -38.41 -32.86 -18.24
CA LEU A 9 -38.23 -34.24 -17.80
C LEU A 9 -37.94 -34.25 -16.28
N LEU A 10 -38.84 -34.92 -15.58
CA LEU A 10 -38.84 -35.29 -14.17
C LEU A 10 -38.37 -36.76 -14.06
N CYS A 11 -38.09 -37.22 -12.83
CA CYS A 11 -37.72 -38.59 -12.37
C CYS A 11 -36.19 -38.81 -12.22
N THR A 12 -35.66 -39.44 -11.17
CA THR A 12 -36.21 -40.10 -9.95
C THR A 12 -35.05 -40.34 -8.98
N PHE A 13 -35.40 -40.52 -7.71
CA PHE A 13 -34.56 -40.92 -6.58
C PHE A 13 -33.67 -42.13 -6.83
N LEU A 14 -32.40 -42.05 -6.40
CA LEU A 14 -31.66 -43.22 -5.94
C LEU A 14 -30.96 -42.89 -4.61
N SER A 15 -31.48 -43.53 -3.56
CA SER A 15 -30.86 -43.71 -2.26
C SER A 15 -29.63 -44.62 -2.38
N ALA A 16 -28.51 -44.20 -1.80
CA ALA A 16 -27.36 -45.07 -1.53
C ALA A 16 -26.96 -44.97 -0.06
N SER A 17 -26.75 -46.15 0.49
CA SER A 17 -26.61 -46.53 1.89
C SER A 17 -25.32 -46.08 2.58
N LEU A 18 -25.43 -45.94 3.91
CA LEU A 18 -24.32 -45.85 4.85
C LEU A 18 -23.26 -46.94 4.64
N ALA A 19 -21.99 -46.54 4.76
CA ALA A 19 -20.94 -47.41 5.28
C ALA A 19 -20.03 -46.57 6.20
N GLN A 20 -20.13 -46.86 7.50
CA GLN A 20 -19.18 -46.44 8.52
C GLN A 20 -17.82 -47.11 8.25
N ALA A 21 -16.77 -46.31 8.21
CA ALA A 21 -15.41 -46.79 8.44
C ALA A 21 -14.82 -45.96 9.58
N GLY A 22 -14.83 -46.55 10.79
CA GLY A 22 -14.06 -46.04 11.91
C GLY A 22 -12.58 -46.30 11.66
N GLN A 23 -11.79 -45.23 11.61
CA GLN A 23 -10.35 -45.31 11.74
C GLN A 23 -9.94 -44.64 13.04
N THR A 24 -9.48 -45.47 13.97
CA THR A 24 -8.76 -45.09 15.18
C THR A 24 -7.40 -44.52 14.78
N LEU A 25 -7.24 -43.20 14.92
CA LEU A 25 -5.92 -42.57 14.87
C LEU A 25 -5.40 -42.43 16.30
N SER A 26 -4.29 -43.12 16.56
CA SER A 26 -3.46 -42.94 17.75
C SER A 26 -3.03 -41.47 17.89
N PRO A 27 -2.95 -40.91 19.11
CA PRO A 27 -2.48 -39.55 19.30
C PRO A 27 -0.98 -39.48 19.04
N LEU A 28 -0.58 -38.76 17.99
CA LEU A 28 0.80 -38.32 17.82
C LEU A 28 1.12 -37.35 18.97
N ALA A 29 2.25 -37.61 19.63
CA ALA A 29 2.77 -36.83 20.73
C ALA A 29 2.75 -35.32 20.42
N ALA A 30 2.12 -34.55 21.32
CA ALA A 30 2.16 -33.11 21.33
C ALA A 30 3.61 -32.64 21.47
N ALA A 31 4.18 -32.13 20.38
CA ALA A 31 5.38 -31.31 20.46
C ALA A 31 4.97 -29.97 21.10
N ASP A 32 5.47 -29.75 22.32
CA ASP A 32 5.29 -28.55 23.12
C ASP A 32 5.87 -27.34 22.36
N LEU A 33 5.00 -26.52 21.75
CA LEU A 33 5.38 -25.20 21.25
C LEU A 33 5.18 -24.17 22.37
N PRO A 34 6.10 -23.21 22.54
CA PRO A 34 6.06 -22.28 23.66
C PRO A 34 4.77 -21.46 23.65
N LYS A 35 4.10 -21.40 24.80
CA LYS A 35 2.93 -20.55 25.05
C LYS A 35 3.18 -19.13 24.52
N PRO A 36 2.24 -18.54 23.77
CA PRO A 36 2.30 -17.12 23.45
C PRO A 36 2.40 -16.31 24.76
N PRO A 37 3.30 -15.32 24.84
CA PRO A 37 3.36 -14.44 26.01
C PRO A 37 2.01 -13.74 26.17
N ALA A 38 1.60 -13.54 27.42
CA ALA A 38 0.37 -12.86 27.77
C ALA A 38 0.26 -11.53 26.99
N PRO A 39 -0.96 -11.13 26.57
CA PRO A 39 -1.18 -9.80 26.01
C PRO A 39 -0.59 -8.77 26.97
N PRO A 40 0.28 -7.85 26.51
CA PRO A 40 0.78 -6.81 27.38
C PRO A 40 -0.42 -6.06 27.93
N SER A 41 -0.57 -6.09 29.26
CA SER A 41 -1.36 -5.11 29.97
C SER A 41 -0.92 -3.74 29.48
N SER A 42 -1.90 -2.86 29.19
CA SER A 42 -1.62 -1.46 28.83
C SER A 42 -0.57 -0.92 29.80
N PRO A 43 0.61 -0.49 29.34
CA PRO A 43 1.64 -0.01 30.23
C PRO A 43 1.05 1.18 30.98
N ASN A 44 0.90 1.05 32.29
CA ASN A 44 0.94 2.24 33.12
C ASN A 44 2.26 2.93 32.78
N PRO A 45 2.25 4.23 32.42
CA PRO A 45 3.48 4.95 32.15
C PRO A 45 4.44 4.74 33.34
N PRO A 46 5.70 4.36 33.09
CA PRO A 46 6.64 4.13 34.18
C PRO A 46 6.72 5.41 35.02
N PRO A 47 6.52 5.33 36.35
CA PRO A 47 6.68 6.50 37.19
C PRO A 47 8.15 6.93 37.17
N ASN A 48 8.38 8.24 36.93
CA ASN A 48 9.66 8.95 37.04
C ASN A 48 10.70 8.83 35.91
N GLN A 49 10.30 8.81 34.64
CA GLN A 49 11.20 9.34 33.60
C GLN A 49 10.82 10.79 33.28
N PRO A 50 11.79 11.75 33.28
CA PRO A 50 11.49 13.11 32.89
C PRO A 50 11.01 13.13 31.44
N THR A 51 9.76 13.52 31.24
CA THR A 51 9.19 13.75 29.91
C THR A 51 9.41 15.20 29.52
N PHE A 52 10.00 15.39 28.36
CA PHE A 52 10.21 16.71 27.79
C PHE A 52 9.25 16.90 26.61
N GLU A 53 8.59 18.06 26.57
CA GLU A 53 7.61 18.39 25.56
C GLU A 53 8.16 19.45 24.60
N GLY A 54 7.82 19.29 23.32
CA GLY A 54 8.16 20.21 22.24
C GLY A 54 6.95 20.46 21.37
N ILE A 55 6.64 21.72 21.06
CA ILE A 55 5.45 22.08 20.27
C ILE A 55 5.88 22.60 18.90
N GLY A 56 5.41 21.95 17.85
CA GLY A 56 5.45 22.43 16.47
C GLY A 56 4.11 23.03 16.09
N ARG A 57 4.15 24.16 15.38
CA ARG A 57 2.94 24.88 14.95
C ARG A 57 2.81 24.85 13.44
N VAL A 58 1.59 24.62 12.97
CA VAL A 58 1.18 24.81 11.58
C VAL A 58 0.14 25.93 11.61
N ASP A 59 0.57 27.16 11.36
CA ASP A 59 -0.30 28.33 11.51
C ASP A 59 -1.37 28.43 10.41
N GLN A 60 -1.17 27.75 9.27
CA GLN A 60 -2.13 27.75 8.17
C GLN A 60 -2.27 26.37 7.51
N VAL A 61 -3.40 25.73 7.79
CA VAL A 61 -3.85 24.50 7.14
C VAL A 61 -4.67 24.84 5.90
N THR A 62 -4.41 24.16 4.79
CA THR A 62 -5.01 24.44 3.49
C THR A 62 -6.43 23.89 3.39
N ARG A 63 -7.33 24.58 2.69
CA ARG A 63 -8.68 24.07 2.36
C ARG A 63 -8.71 23.15 1.13
N GLN A 64 -7.56 22.71 0.66
CA GLN A 64 -7.47 21.91 -0.55
C GLN A 64 -7.93 20.49 -0.28
N THR A 65 -8.84 20.00 -1.13
CA THR A 65 -9.33 18.63 -1.07
C THR A 65 -8.17 17.65 -1.17
N GLY A 66 -8.01 16.81 -0.15
CA GLY A 66 -6.89 15.87 -0.03
C GLY A 66 -5.71 16.40 0.81
N GLY A 67 -5.77 17.66 1.24
CA GLY A 67 -4.81 18.30 2.15
C GLY A 67 -3.49 18.70 1.52
N ASP A 68 -2.56 19.13 2.37
CA ASP A 68 -1.15 19.32 2.05
C ASP A 68 -0.29 18.63 3.11
N ILE A 69 0.97 18.35 2.77
CA ILE A 69 1.92 17.74 3.70
C ILE A 69 2.65 18.84 4.47
N TYR A 70 2.54 18.78 5.79
CA TYR A 70 3.22 19.63 6.73
C TYR A 70 4.34 18.83 7.39
N ARG A 71 5.58 19.24 7.15
CA ARG A 71 6.77 18.59 7.71
C ARG A 71 7.33 19.44 8.84
N LEU A 72 7.23 18.93 10.06
CA LEU A 72 7.84 19.50 11.26
C LEU A 72 9.18 18.82 11.49
N GLU A 73 10.26 19.53 11.23
CA GLU A 73 11.62 19.02 11.38
C GLU A 73 12.11 19.22 12.81
N LEU A 74 12.72 18.18 13.37
CA LEU A 74 13.40 18.31 14.64
C LEU A 74 14.77 18.93 14.40
N THR A 75 15.10 20.00 15.12
CA THR A 75 16.43 20.63 15.03
C THR A 75 17.57 19.64 15.36
N LYS A 76 17.26 18.62 16.15
CA LYS A 76 18.14 17.51 16.49
C LYS A 76 17.32 16.23 16.53
N SER A 77 17.81 15.17 15.87
CA SER A 77 17.10 13.89 15.82
C SER A 77 17.05 13.24 17.19
N LEU A 78 15.85 12.83 17.61
CA LEU A 78 15.59 12.38 19.00
C LEU A 78 14.59 11.23 19.04
N PRO A 79 14.71 10.29 20.00
CA PRO A 79 13.68 9.30 20.23
C PRO A 79 12.44 9.98 20.81
N LEU A 80 11.31 9.78 20.16
CA LEU A 80 10.01 10.26 20.61
C LEU A 80 9.25 9.14 21.31
N VAL A 81 8.45 9.51 22.32
CA VAL A 81 7.59 8.61 23.08
C VAL A 81 6.18 8.64 22.53
N ARG A 82 5.68 9.84 22.19
CA ARG A 82 4.30 10.07 21.77
C ARG A 82 4.18 11.40 21.04
N LEU A 83 3.16 11.51 20.20
CA LEU A 83 2.68 12.77 19.62
C LEU A 83 1.29 13.11 20.15
N GLU A 84 0.98 14.39 20.25
CA GLU A 84 -0.38 14.88 20.47
C GLU A 84 -0.72 15.90 19.39
N ALA A 85 -1.87 15.73 18.75
CA ALA A 85 -2.38 16.67 17.76
C ALA A 85 -3.56 17.44 18.33
N LYS A 86 -3.55 18.77 18.16
CA LYS A 86 -4.64 19.65 18.59
C LYS A 86 -4.93 20.69 17.53
N SER A 87 -6.23 20.93 17.27
CA SER A 87 -6.62 22.08 16.47
C SER A 87 -6.53 23.34 17.34
N LYS A 88 -5.84 24.36 16.83
CA LYS A 88 -5.76 25.68 17.47
C LYS A 88 -6.80 26.63 16.93
N LEU A 89 -7.15 26.46 15.66
CA LEU A 89 -8.14 27.28 14.97
C LEU A 89 -8.86 26.39 13.97
N GLY A 90 -10.19 26.48 13.94
CA GLY A 90 -11.02 25.83 12.94
C GLY A 90 -11.00 24.30 12.98
N ARG A 91 -11.62 23.69 11.98
CA ARG A 91 -11.74 22.23 11.84
C ARG A 91 -10.70 21.71 10.87
N ILE A 92 -9.96 20.69 11.29
CA ILE A 92 -8.90 20.06 10.49
C ILE A 92 -9.18 18.56 10.36
N LYS A 93 -9.10 18.07 9.14
CA LYS A 93 -9.08 16.65 8.81
C LYS A 93 -7.64 16.22 8.60
N ILE A 94 -7.13 15.33 9.45
CA ILE A 94 -5.83 14.70 9.28
C ILE A 94 -6.05 13.39 8.52
N TYR A 95 -5.49 13.31 7.33
CA TYR A 95 -5.54 12.11 6.49
C TYR A 95 -4.52 11.08 6.95
N SER A 96 -3.27 11.50 7.22
CA SER A 96 -2.22 10.63 7.71
C SER A 96 -1.17 11.41 8.50
N THR A 97 -0.52 10.71 9.43
CA THR A 97 0.64 11.22 10.17
C THR A 97 1.73 10.16 10.14
N ALA A 98 2.98 10.57 9.91
CA ALA A 98 4.13 9.69 9.94
C ALA A 98 5.31 10.37 10.66
N ILE A 99 6.14 9.57 11.30
CA ILE A 99 7.45 9.99 11.81
C ILE A 99 8.53 9.51 10.85
N ILE A 100 9.50 10.38 10.57
CA ILE A 100 10.64 10.11 9.68
C ILE A 100 11.87 9.91 10.54
N THR A 101 12.53 8.76 10.39
CA THR A 101 13.76 8.45 11.13
C THR A 101 14.97 9.19 10.56
N ASP A 102 16.07 9.20 11.29
CA ASP A 102 17.38 9.68 10.80
C ASP A 102 17.88 8.91 9.56
N LYS A 103 17.42 7.67 9.36
CA LYS A 103 17.65 6.85 8.16
C LYS A 103 16.66 7.12 7.03
N ASN A 104 15.81 8.13 7.16
CA ASN A 104 14.75 8.48 6.20
C ASN A 104 13.71 7.35 6.02
N GLU A 105 13.51 6.53 7.04
CA GLU A 105 12.43 5.53 7.09
C GLU A 105 11.14 6.21 7.59
N ARG A 106 10.02 5.92 6.95
CA ARG A 106 8.71 6.50 7.27
C ARG A 106 7.89 5.52 8.09
N ILE A 107 7.62 5.87 9.34
CA ILE A 107 6.83 5.04 10.26
C ILE A 107 5.45 5.70 10.44
N PRO A 108 4.34 5.06 10.03
CA PRO A 108 3.00 5.63 10.17
C PRO A 108 2.54 5.67 11.63
N VAL A 109 1.89 6.75 12.02
CA VAL A 109 1.28 6.95 13.35
C VAL A 109 -0.21 6.68 13.25
N ARG A 110 -0.63 5.50 13.72
CA ARG A 110 -1.96 4.93 13.43
C ARG A 110 -3.08 5.72 14.10
N GLN A 111 -2.89 6.13 15.35
CA GLN A 111 -3.91 6.87 16.09
C GLN A 111 -4.10 8.32 15.59
N LEU A 112 -3.12 8.83 14.82
CA LEU A 112 -3.17 10.15 14.21
C LEU A 112 -3.50 10.12 12.70
N THR A 113 -4.14 9.05 12.21
CA THR A 113 -4.50 8.85 10.80
C THR A 113 -6.03 8.83 10.65
N GLY A 114 -6.56 9.55 9.65
CA GLY A 114 -7.99 9.52 9.29
C GLY A 114 -8.94 10.19 10.28
N LEU A 115 -8.48 11.16 11.05
CA LEU A 115 -9.26 11.81 12.12
C LEU A 115 -9.65 13.24 11.78
N ASN A 116 -10.74 13.71 12.38
CA ASN A 116 -11.14 15.12 12.35
C ASN A 116 -10.91 15.70 13.75
N ILE A 117 -10.19 16.82 13.83
CA ILE A 117 -9.96 17.59 15.05
C ILE A 117 -10.61 18.96 14.92
N ASP A 118 -11.35 19.35 15.94
CA ASP A 118 -11.99 20.66 16.08
C ASP A 118 -11.30 21.45 17.20
N GLU A 119 -11.46 22.77 17.20
CA GLU A 119 -10.90 23.68 18.20
C GLU A 119 -11.37 23.34 19.63
N SER A 120 -12.62 22.87 19.76
CA SER A 120 -13.21 22.46 21.04
C SER A 120 -12.76 21.08 21.52
N MET A 121 -12.04 20.31 20.70
CA MET A 121 -11.59 18.97 21.07
C MET A 121 -10.35 19.01 21.95
N GLN A 122 -10.26 18.07 22.89
CA GLN A 122 -9.00 17.82 23.59
C GLN A 122 -7.95 17.29 22.60
N ALA A 123 -6.68 17.46 22.95
CA ALA A 123 -5.58 16.97 22.14
C ALA A 123 -5.70 15.45 21.96
N VAL A 124 -5.63 14.99 20.72
CA VAL A 124 -5.65 13.57 20.38
C VAL A 124 -4.24 13.03 20.52
N SER A 125 -4.05 12.05 21.38
CA SER A 125 -2.74 11.41 21.60
C SER A 125 -2.51 10.27 20.62
N SER A 126 -1.25 10.07 20.22
CA SER A 126 -0.82 8.90 19.49
C SER A 126 -0.60 7.69 20.40
N GLU A 127 -0.34 6.55 19.78
CA GLU A 127 0.24 5.39 20.45
C GLU A 127 1.60 5.74 21.09
N ILE A 128 1.97 4.99 22.13
CA ILE A 128 3.32 5.06 22.68
C ILE A 128 4.28 4.36 21.71
N PHE A 129 5.28 5.09 21.24
CA PHE A 129 6.31 4.56 20.38
C PHE A 129 7.25 3.66 21.20
N SER A 130 7.30 2.38 20.84
CA SER A 130 8.19 1.38 21.46
C SER A 130 9.63 1.45 20.93
N THR A 131 9.88 2.30 19.94
CA THR A 131 11.15 2.36 19.21
C THR A 131 12.08 3.40 19.81
N GLN A 132 13.30 3.00 20.21
CA GLN A 132 14.38 3.96 20.56
C GLN A 132 15.00 4.64 19.32
N VAL A 133 14.28 4.67 18.21
CA VAL A 133 14.78 5.16 16.93
C VAL A 133 14.79 6.68 16.95
N SER A 134 15.89 7.27 16.49
CA SER A 134 16.03 8.71 16.37
C SER A 134 15.10 9.23 15.26
N ILE A 135 14.16 10.09 15.62
CA ILE A 135 13.22 10.73 14.70
C ILE A 135 13.80 12.07 14.27
N ALA A 136 13.89 12.28 12.95
CA ALA A 136 14.36 13.51 12.33
C ALA A 136 13.22 14.48 11.97
N ALA A 137 12.04 13.97 11.60
CA ALA A 137 10.90 14.81 11.24
C ALA A 137 9.55 14.14 11.53
N ILE A 138 8.49 14.94 11.56
CA ILE A 138 7.10 14.53 11.64
C ILE A 138 6.39 15.06 10.40
N GLU A 139 5.75 14.19 9.63
CA GLU A 139 4.96 14.55 8.45
C GLU A 139 3.49 14.37 8.74
N ILE A 140 2.69 15.40 8.47
CA ILE A 140 1.25 15.40 8.67
C ILE A 140 0.57 15.82 7.38
N LEU A 141 -0.29 14.97 6.85
CA LEU A 141 -1.16 15.28 5.74
C LEU A 141 -2.50 15.75 6.28
N ALA A 142 -2.83 17.03 6.09
CA ALA A 142 -4.04 17.61 6.67
C ALA A 142 -4.74 18.62 5.74
N GLU A 143 -6.07 18.73 5.92
CA GLU A 143 -6.96 19.64 5.21
C GLU A 143 -7.83 20.42 6.21
N ALA A 144 -8.01 21.71 5.98
CA ALA A 144 -8.95 22.56 6.70
C ALA A 144 -10.36 22.31 6.16
N MET A 145 -11.28 21.93 7.04
CA MET A 145 -12.68 21.63 6.71
C MET A 145 -13.59 22.87 6.63
N GLY A 146 -13.01 24.06 6.64
CA GLY A 146 -13.71 25.34 6.59
C GLY A 146 -12.94 26.42 7.34
N GLY A 147 -13.13 27.68 6.96
CA GLY A 147 -12.46 28.79 7.65
C GLY A 147 -10.94 28.79 7.53
N GLU A 148 -10.29 29.69 8.23
CA GLU A 148 -8.86 29.54 8.51
C GLU A 148 -8.69 28.43 9.55
N ALA A 149 -7.62 27.65 9.42
CA ALA A 149 -7.35 26.59 10.38
C ALA A 149 -5.86 26.51 10.71
N ALA A 150 -5.56 26.21 11.97
CA ALA A 150 -4.21 26.10 12.50
C ALA A 150 -4.12 24.90 13.42
N MET A 151 -2.98 24.22 13.43
CA MET A 151 -2.77 22.99 14.19
C MET A 151 -1.51 23.08 15.03
N GLU A 152 -1.52 22.49 16.22
CA GLU A 152 -0.36 22.29 17.06
C GLU A 152 -0.09 20.80 17.22
N ILE A 153 1.19 20.44 17.12
CA ILE A 153 1.68 19.09 17.28
C ILE A 153 2.68 19.11 18.42
N LYS A 154 2.33 18.42 19.49
CA LYS A 154 3.21 18.24 20.64
C LYS A 154 3.96 16.92 20.48
N ALA A 155 5.28 16.98 20.42
CA ALA A 155 6.14 15.80 20.50
C ALA A 155 6.69 15.64 21.91
N ILE A 156 6.64 14.42 22.43
CA ILE A 156 7.11 14.09 23.79
C ILE A 156 8.34 13.18 23.66
N SER A 157 9.41 13.49 24.38
CA SER A 157 10.65 12.70 24.43
C SER A 157 11.08 12.43 25.87
N THR A 158 11.88 11.38 26.11
CA THR A 158 12.51 11.10 27.41
C THR A 158 13.94 11.65 27.53
N LYS A 159 14.52 12.22 26.46
CA LYS A 159 15.91 12.68 26.47
C LYS A 159 16.05 14.19 26.65
N GLU A 160 15.37 14.97 25.82
CA GLU A 160 15.39 16.44 25.86
C GLU A 160 14.15 16.99 25.14
N ALA A 161 13.84 18.28 25.34
CA ALA A 161 12.68 18.93 24.73
C ALA A 161 12.83 19.01 23.20
N PRO A 162 11.96 18.36 22.41
CA PRO A 162 12.02 18.43 20.96
C PRO A 162 11.84 19.87 20.49
N LYS A 163 12.74 20.35 19.63
CA LYS A 163 12.58 21.65 18.96
C LYS A 163 12.05 21.39 17.55
N LEU A 164 10.76 21.64 17.37
CA LEU A 164 10.07 21.44 16.11
C LEU A 164 10.03 22.76 15.33
N ILE A 165 10.53 22.73 14.10
CA ILE A 165 10.48 23.84 13.17
C ILE A 165 9.62 23.38 12.00
N LEU A 166 8.65 24.20 11.59
CA LEU A 166 7.97 23.96 10.33
C LEU A 166 9.01 24.11 9.22
N GLY A 167 9.41 22.98 8.62
CA GLY A 167 10.31 22.98 7.49
C GLY A 167 9.70 23.76 6.33
N GLN A 168 10.45 23.96 5.25
CA GLN A 168 9.82 24.41 4.02
C GLN A 168 8.65 23.47 3.75
N ARG A 169 7.43 24.02 3.76
CA ARG A 169 6.20 23.30 3.43
C ARG A 169 6.51 22.57 2.16
N GLN A 170 6.79 21.27 2.23
CA GLN A 170 7.20 20.51 1.07
C GLN A 170 5.96 20.53 0.20
N PRO A 171 5.89 21.39 -0.84
CA PRO A 171 4.73 21.42 -1.68
C PRO A 171 4.73 20.16 -2.53
N GLU A 172 5.70 19.24 -2.35
CA GLU A 172 6.11 18.20 -3.26
C GLU A 172 4.92 17.44 -3.85
N TYR A 173 3.79 17.34 -3.12
CA TYR A 173 2.62 16.62 -3.60
C TYR A 173 1.28 17.32 -3.36
N SER A 174 1.24 18.64 -3.37
CA SER A 174 -0.06 19.31 -3.47
C SER A 174 -0.69 18.97 -4.82
N CYS A 175 -1.91 18.45 -4.84
CA CYS A 175 -2.62 18.06 -6.07
C CYS A 175 -3.11 19.28 -6.88
N LYS A 176 -2.37 20.39 -6.83
CA LYS A 176 -2.80 21.72 -7.30
C LYS A 176 -2.91 21.79 -8.81
N ARG A 177 -2.02 21.10 -9.54
CA ARG A 177 -1.94 21.24 -11.00
C ARG A 177 -1.58 19.93 -11.68
N ASN A 178 -2.44 19.49 -12.60
CA ASN A 178 -2.09 18.47 -13.57
C ASN A 178 -1.08 19.08 -14.58
N ILE A 179 0.05 18.41 -14.80
CA ILE A 179 1.11 18.85 -15.73
C ILE A 179 1.25 17.97 -16.97
N ASP A 180 0.26 17.12 -17.28
CA ASP A 180 0.27 16.24 -18.47
C ASP A 180 0.45 17.05 -19.76
N ALA A 181 -0.29 18.15 -19.91
CA ALA A 181 -0.17 19.04 -21.06
C ALA A 181 1.22 19.71 -21.12
N LEU A 182 1.73 20.20 -19.98
CA LEU A 182 3.05 20.81 -19.92
C LEU A 182 4.16 19.82 -20.28
N LEU A 183 4.07 18.59 -19.77
CA LEU A 183 5.03 17.52 -20.10
C LEU A 183 4.95 17.15 -21.58
N LYS A 184 3.76 17.15 -22.17
CA LYS A 184 3.59 16.98 -23.62
C LYS A 184 4.30 18.09 -24.39
N ASP A 185 4.10 19.35 -24.02
CA ASP A 185 4.77 20.49 -24.67
C ASP A 185 6.30 20.42 -24.52
N LYS A 186 6.80 19.90 -23.39
CA LYS A 186 8.24 19.68 -23.16
C LYS A 186 8.80 18.48 -23.93
N LEU A 187 7.96 17.55 -24.38
CA LEU A 187 8.37 16.39 -25.14
C LEU A 187 8.69 16.74 -26.61
N ASP A 188 8.01 17.73 -27.18
CA ASP A 188 8.21 18.14 -28.57
C ASP A 188 9.65 18.61 -28.85
N PRO A 189 10.27 19.51 -28.04
CA PRO A 189 11.68 19.87 -28.17
C PRO A 189 12.64 18.68 -28.02
N VAL A 190 12.33 17.75 -27.10
CA VAL A 190 13.14 16.53 -26.91
C VAL A 190 13.14 15.70 -28.20
N GLN A 191 11.97 15.42 -28.77
CA GLN A 191 11.85 14.66 -30.01
C GLN A 191 12.52 15.35 -31.20
N LEU A 192 12.41 16.68 -31.29
CA LEU A 192 13.11 17.47 -32.30
C LEU A 192 14.63 17.25 -32.21
N TRP A 193 15.22 17.38 -31.02
CA TRP A 193 16.67 17.21 -30.86
C TRP A 193 17.14 15.77 -31.01
N VAL A 194 16.33 14.77 -30.61
CA VAL A 194 16.58 13.36 -30.94
C VAL A 194 16.66 13.18 -32.46
N SER A 195 15.67 13.68 -33.21
CA SER A 195 15.66 13.50 -34.68
C SER A 195 16.89 14.11 -35.35
N ARG A 196 17.35 15.28 -34.88
CA ARG A 196 18.56 15.95 -35.36
C ARG A 196 19.83 15.18 -35.00
N ALA A 197 19.89 14.63 -33.80
CA ALA A 197 21.01 13.82 -33.34
C ALA A 197 21.12 12.51 -34.14
N GLU A 198 20.01 11.79 -34.33
CA GLU A 198 19.99 10.52 -35.07
C GLU A 198 20.26 10.72 -36.58
N ALA A 199 19.85 11.85 -37.15
CA ALA A 199 20.15 12.21 -38.54
C ALA A 199 21.62 12.64 -38.76
N SER A 200 22.34 12.97 -37.69
CA SER A 200 23.74 13.39 -37.77
C SER A 200 24.70 12.20 -37.89
N ALA A 201 25.81 12.40 -38.60
CA ALA A 201 26.86 11.40 -38.71
C ALA A 201 27.45 11.10 -37.32
N PRO A 202 27.69 9.82 -36.96
CA PRO A 202 28.28 9.46 -35.67
C PRO A 202 29.61 10.18 -35.41
N GLY A 203 29.76 10.76 -34.22
CA GLY A 203 30.94 11.50 -33.77
C GLY A 203 31.08 12.92 -34.34
N SER A 204 30.19 13.33 -35.25
CA SER A 204 30.27 14.64 -35.90
C SER A 204 30.03 15.80 -34.93
N VAL A 205 30.48 17.00 -35.33
CA VAL A 205 30.22 18.23 -34.55
C VAL A 205 28.71 18.49 -34.46
N GLN A 206 27.95 18.16 -35.51
CA GLN A 206 26.50 18.25 -35.54
C GLN A 206 25.85 17.32 -34.50
N GLU A 207 26.27 16.06 -34.41
CA GLU A 207 25.75 15.13 -33.39
C GLU A 207 26.08 15.61 -31.98
N LYS A 208 27.31 16.09 -31.74
CA LYS A 208 27.72 16.62 -30.44
C LYS A 208 26.89 17.84 -30.04
N PHE A 209 26.65 18.76 -30.96
CA PHE A 209 25.82 19.94 -30.71
C PHE A 209 24.36 19.55 -30.43
N ALA A 210 23.78 18.68 -31.26
CA ALA A 210 22.42 18.18 -31.06
C ALA A 210 22.28 17.40 -29.74
N GLY A 211 23.28 16.60 -29.38
CA GLY A 211 23.34 15.86 -28.12
C GLY A 211 23.40 16.76 -26.89
N ASN A 212 24.15 17.86 -26.96
CA ASN A 212 24.18 18.85 -25.86
C ASN A 212 22.81 19.52 -25.67
N GLN A 213 22.16 19.93 -26.77
CA GLN A 213 20.83 20.51 -26.72
C GLN A 213 19.78 19.50 -26.23
N LEU A 214 19.85 18.25 -26.69
CA LEU A 214 19.00 17.16 -26.20
C LEU A 214 19.15 16.97 -24.69
N LYS A 215 20.39 16.97 -24.17
CA LYS A 215 20.65 16.83 -22.73
C LYS A 215 20.01 17.95 -21.91
N GLU A 216 20.04 19.18 -22.40
CA GLU A 216 19.37 20.32 -21.76
C GLU A 216 17.85 20.13 -21.72
N GLN A 217 17.24 19.72 -22.83
CA GLN A 217 15.79 19.47 -22.90
C GLN A 217 15.37 18.29 -22.01
N VAL A 218 16.14 17.20 -21.97
CA VAL A 218 15.89 16.06 -21.07
C VAL A 218 15.96 16.49 -19.62
N LYS A 219 16.96 17.30 -19.24
CA LYS A 219 17.08 17.83 -17.88
C LYS A 219 15.87 18.68 -17.50
N ASP A 220 15.40 19.54 -18.40
CA ASP A 220 14.22 20.39 -18.19
C ASP A 220 12.93 19.56 -18.08
N PHE A 221 12.75 18.54 -18.93
CA PHE A 221 11.63 17.59 -18.85
C PHE A 221 11.62 16.87 -17.49
N VAL A 222 12.76 16.32 -17.07
CA VAL A 222 12.90 15.60 -15.80
C VAL A 222 12.67 16.53 -14.60
N ALA A 223 13.14 17.78 -14.66
CA ALA A 223 12.89 18.78 -13.63
C ALA A 223 11.39 19.14 -13.55
N THR A 224 10.73 19.30 -14.70
CA THR A 224 9.29 19.55 -14.78
C THR A 224 8.50 18.38 -14.16
N LEU A 225 8.88 17.15 -14.49
CA LEU A 225 8.26 15.94 -13.95
C LEU A 225 8.41 15.84 -12.42
N ARG A 226 9.52 16.36 -11.87
CA ARG A 226 9.83 16.40 -10.43
C ARG A 226 9.34 17.68 -9.74
N THR A 227 8.59 18.54 -10.44
CA THR A 227 8.17 19.82 -9.88
C THR A 227 7.17 19.61 -8.74
N SER A 228 7.55 20.12 -7.56
CA SER A 228 6.74 20.06 -6.36
C SER A 228 5.36 20.67 -6.57
N GLY A 229 4.32 19.98 -6.12
CA GLY A 229 2.95 20.53 -6.09
C GLY A 229 2.22 20.45 -7.42
N SER A 230 2.79 19.69 -8.36
CA SER A 230 2.16 19.28 -9.60
C SER A 230 2.05 17.77 -9.64
N TYR A 231 1.11 17.26 -10.44
CA TYR A 231 1.00 15.82 -10.66
C TYR A 231 0.80 15.49 -12.14
N THR A 232 1.30 14.31 -12.52
CA THR A 232 1.08 13.65 -13.80
C THR A 232 0.03 12.56 -13.57
N SER A 233 -0.96 12.45 -14.44
CA SER A 233 -1.94 11.37 -14.31
C SER A 233 -1.29 10.00 -14.45
N THR A 234 -1.84 8.99 -13.75
CA THR A 234 -1.34 7.61 -13.84
C THR A 234 -1.40 7.08 -15.27
N SER A 235 -2.49 7.37 -16.00
CA SER A 235 -2.63 6.99 -17.41
C SER A 235 -1.51 7.58 -18.25
N TYR A 236 -1.20 8.88 -18.07
CA TYR A 236 -0.16 9.53 -18.84
C TYR A 236 1.25 9.06 -18.45
N LEU A 237 1.52 8.78 -17.17
CA LEU A 237 2.78 8.14 -16.75
C LEU A 237 2.99 6.78 -17.44
N VAL A 238 1.95 5.94 -17.49
CA VAL A 238 2.01 4.64 -18.17
C VAL A 238 2.23 4.84 -19.67
N THR A 239 1.60 5.84 -20.29
CA THR A 239 1.88 6.22 -21.69
C THR A 239 3.34 6.61 -21.89
N LEU A 240 3.90 7.46 -21.02
CA LEU A 240 5.31 7.88 -21.10
C LEU A 240 6.28 6.72 -20.89
N ILE A 241 6.00 5.81 -19.95
CA ILE A 241 6.81 4.60 -19.72
C ILE A 241 6.85 3.74 -20.98
N ASN A 242 5.70 3.45 -21.59
CA ASN A 242 5.62 2.67 -22.81
C ASN A 242 6.33 3.37 -23.97
N PHE A 243 6.09 4.67 -24.15
CA PHE A 243 6.73 5.47 -25.18
C PHE A 243 8.26 5.46 -25.04
N PHE A 244 8.81 5.81 -23.86
CA PHE A 244 10.25 5.84 -23.65
C PHE A 244 10.90 4.46 -23.71
N THR A 245 10.18 3.41 -23.32
CA THR A 245 10.62 2.02 -23.51
C THR A 245 10.80 1.68 -24.99
N ASP A 246 9.80 2.01 -25.82
CA ASP A 246 9.85 1.73 -27.25
C ASP A 246 10.94 2.57 -27.94
N GLN A 247 11.06 3.85 -27.59
CA GLN A 247 12.12 4.69 -28.12
C GLN A 247 13.52 4.22 -27.69
N TYR A 248 13.70 3.85 -26.42
CA TYR A 248 14.99 3.33 -25.92
C TYR A 248 15.43 2.06 -26.64
N ASN A 249 14.48 1.20 -27.02
CA ASN A 249 14.77 0.02 -27.83
C ASN A 249 15.12 0.36 -29.29
N ASN A 250 14.57 1.43 -29.86
CA ASN A 250 14.67 1.77 -31.29
C ASN A 250 15.83 2.71 -31.67
N VAL A 251 16.35 3.52 -30.74
CA VAL A 251 17.44 4.47 -31.05
C VAL A 251 18.78 3.81 -31.38
N ARG A 252 19.70 4.49 -32.06
CA ARG A 252 21.03 3.91 -32.36
C ARG A 252 21.79 3.52 -31.08
N ALA A 253 22.35 2.31 -31.06
CA ALA A 253 23.20 1.86 -29.95
C ALA A 253 24.47 2.71 -29.84
N GLY A 254 24.76 3.20 -28.64
CA GLY A 254 25.88 4.13 -28.37
C GLY A 254 25.67 5.55 -28.89
N GLY A 255 24.52 5.87 -29.50
CA GLY A 255 24.17 7.23 -29.92
C GLY A 255 23.82 8.13 -28.74
N VAL A 256 23.84 9.45 -28.95
CA VAL A 256 23.52 10.43 -27.90
C VAL A 256 22.05 10.38 -27.43
N SER A 257 21.14 9.82 -28.23
CA SER A 257 19.72 9.66 -27.86
C SER A 257 19.47 8.47 -26.95
N GLU A 258 20.38 7.50 -26.91
CA GLU A 258 20.28 6.33 -26.04
C GLU A 258 20.22 6.71 -24.54
N PRO A 259 21.20 7.44 -23.98
CA PRO A 259 21.14 7.86 -22.58
C PRO A 259 19.95 8.78 -22.30
N ALA A 260 19.53 9.62 -23.26
CA ALA A 260 18.37 10.50 -23.10
C ALA A 260 17.08 9.72 -22.82
N TYR A 261 16.76 8.70 -23.62
CA TYR A 261 15.56 7.89 -23.40
C TYR A 261 15.65 7.02 -22.15
N LYS A 262 16.84 6.50 -21.83
CA LYS A 262 17.08 5.77 -20.58
C LYS A 262 16.81 6.64 -19.35
N ASP A 263 17.31 7.87 -19.36
CA ASP A 263 17.17 8.82 -18.25
C ASP A 263 15.71 9.24 -18.06
N MET A 264 15.00 9.54 -19.16
CA MET A 264 13.57 9.85 -19.09
C MET A 264 12.73 8.66 -18.62
N LEU A 265 12.98 7.45 -19.13
CA LEU A 265 12.31 6.23 -18.67
C LEU A 265 12.51 6.01 -17.17
N THR A 266 13.75 6.18 -16.70
CA THR A 266 14.10 6.04 -15.28
C THR A 266 13.40 7.10 -14.43
N ALA A 267 13.38 8.37 -14.87
CA ALA A 267 12.73 9.45 -14.14
C ALA A 267 11.21 9.28 -14.01
N VAL A 268 10.52 8.86 -15.09
CA VAL A 268 9.09 8.56 -15.06
C VAL A 268 8.79 7.41 -14.11
N PHE A 269 9.64 6.38 -14.11
CA PHE A 269 9.53 5.28 -13.18
C PHE A 269 9.75 5.68 -11.73
N ASP A 270 10.77 6.49 -11.43
CA ASP A 270 11.04 6.96 -10.08
C ASP A 270 9.83 7.71 -9.51
N ILE A 271 9.19 8.54 -10.33
CA ILE A 271 7.99 9.28 -9.94
C ILE A 271 6.80 8.35 -9.72
N LEU A 272 6.60 7.35 -10.58
CA LEU A 272 5.55 6.35 -10.37
C LEU A 272 5.80 5.54 -9.08
N GLY A 273 7.01 5.04 -8.89
CA GLY A 273 7.40 4.28 -7.71
C GLY A 273 7.28 5.10 -6.43
N TYR A 274 7.69 6.36 -6.47
CA TYR A 274 7.51 7.30 -5.36
C TYR A 274 6.02 7.52 -5.05
N ALA A 275 5.20 7.70 -6.08
CA ALA A 275 3.76 7.93 -5.92
C ALA A 275 3.05 6.72 -5.28
N ILE A 276 3.45 5.50 -5.67
CA ILE A 276 2.95 4.25 -5.09
C ILE A 276 3.40 4.12 -3.63
N GLN A 277 4.69 4.33 -3.34
CA GLN A 277 5.25 4.15 -1.99
C GLN A 277 4.69 5.14 -0.96
N ASN A 278 4.39 6.37 -1.37
CA ASN A 278 3.98 7.42 -0.44
C ASN A 278 2.46 7.62 -0.35
N GLU A 279 1.66 6.81 -1.06
CA GLU A 279 0.20 6.91 -1.11
C GLU A 279 -0.27 8.35 -1.29
N LEU A 280 0.27 9.00 -2.32
CA LEU A 280 0.00 10.42 -2.52
C LEU A 280 -1.52 10.68 -2.58
N PRO A 281 -2.04 11.74 -1.94
CA PRO A 281 -3.49 11.98 -1.85
C PRO A 281 -4.17 12.05 -3.22
N CYS A 282 -3.45 12.59 -4.21
CA CYS A 282 -3.91 12.71 -5.61
C CYS A 282 -3.88 11.38 -6.36
N ARG A 283 -3.15 10.39 -5.84
CA ARG A 283 -2.83 9.14 -6.53
C ARG A 283 -2.91 8.00 -5.53
N LYS A 284 -4.14 7.68 -5.13
CA LYS A 284 -4.40 6.40 -4.48
C LYS A 284 -4.38 5.30 -5.53
N PHE A 285 -3.41 4.42 -5.42
CA PHE A 285 -3.35 3.20 -6.21
C PHE A 285 -3.97 2.09 -5.39
N SER A 286 -5.15 1.62 -5.78
CA SER A 286 -5.69 0.41 -5.13
C SER A 286 -4.85 -0.80 -5.50
N SER A 287 -4.91 -1.87 -4.70
CA SER A 287 -4.23 -3.13 -5.04
C SER A 287 -4.65 -3.65 -6.42
N ASP A 288 -5.92 -3.47 -6.80
CA ASP A 288 -6.44 -3.85 -8.12
C ASP A 288 -5.79 -3.05 -9.27
N VAL A 289 -5.61 -1.74 -9.08
CA VAL A 289 -4.94 -0.88 -10.07
C VAL A 289 -3.47 -1.27 -10.20
N LEU A 290 -2.80 -1.53 -9.08
CA LEU A 290 -1.41 -1.99 -9.09
C LEU A 290 -1.28 -3.37 -9.76
N MET A 291 -2.22 -4.27 -9.52
CA MET A 291 -2.26 -5.60 -10.12
C MET A 291 -2.45 -5.51 -11.64
N GLN A 292 -3.40 -4.69 -12.11
CA GLN A 292 -3.61 -4.46 -13.54
C GLN A 292 -2.36 -3.86 -14.21
N MET A 293 -1.76 -2.83 -13.59
CA MET A 293 -0.53 -2.21 -14.08
C MET A 293 0.62 -3.21 -14.16
N SER A 294 0.75 -4.08 -13.15
CA SER A 294 1.76 -5.12 -13.08
C SER A 294 1.57 -6.18 -14.19
N LEU A 295 0.33 -6.56 -14.50
CA LEU A 295 0.01 -7.46 -15.61
C LEU A 295 0.31 -6.83 -16.97
N ASP A 296 -0.06 -5.58 -17.17
CA ASP A 296 0.21 -4.86 -18.42
C ASP A 296 1.72 -4.72 -18.66
N PHE A 297 2.47 -4.46 -17.59
CA PHE A 297 3.94 -4.44 -17.64
C PHE A 297 4.50 -5.83 -17.89
N ASN A 298 4.01 -6.88 -17.22
CA ASN A 298 4.46 -8.25 -17.49
C ASN A 298 4.21 -8.69 -18.94
N LYS A 299 3.06 -8.30 -19.51
CA LYS A 299 2.75 -8.54 -20.92
C LYS A 299 3.75 -7.83 -21.84
N LYS A 300 4.05 -6.55 -21.57
CA LYS A 300 5.04 -5.80 -22.35
C LYS A 300 6.44 -6.40 -22.21
N TYR A 301 6.87 -6.73 -21.01
CA TYR A 301 8.16 -7.36 -20.70
C TYR A 301 8.33 -8.69 -21.43
N SER A 302 7.30 -9.55 -21.38
CA SER A 302 7.31 -10.86 -22.04
C SER A 302 7.36 -10.75 -23.56
N GLY A 303 6.81 -9.68 -24.13
CA GLY A 303 6.88 -9.38 -25.56
C GLY A 303 8.22 -8.78 -26.02
N MET A 304 9.12 -8.39 -25.11
CA MET A 304 10.44 -7.89 -25.48
C MET A 304 11.35 -9.05 -25.89
N THR A 305 12.32 -8.78 -26.77
CA THR A 305 13.41 -9.73 -27.04
C THR A 305 14.42 -9.71 -25.90
N GLU A 306 15.26 -10.75 -25.76
CA GLU A 306 16.33 -10.77 -24.74
C GLU A 306 17.36 -9.64 -24.96
N GLN A 307 17.55 -9.22 -26.21
CA GLN A 307 18.46 -8.14 -26.59
C GLN A 307 17.85 -6.74 -26.41
N SER A 308 16.57 -6.64 -26.04
CA SER A 308 15.91 -5.34 -25.83
C SER A 308 16.58 -4.59 -24.68
N ARG A 309 17.18 -3.43 -24.98
CA ARG A 309 17.90 -2.60 -23.99
C ARG A 309 17.01 -2.19 -22.81
N ALA A 310 15.72 -1.94 -23.08
CA ALA A 310 14.77 -1.58 -22.03
C ALA A 310 14.42 -2.75 -21.09
N ARG A 311 14.65 -4.01 -21.49
CA ARG A 311 14.19 -5.21 -20.76
C ARG A 311 14.63 -5.20 -19.31
N ALA A 312 15.91 -4.90 -19.03
CA ALA A 312 16.44 -4.91 -17.68
C ALA A 312 15.82 -3.81 -16.78
N VAL A 313 15.66 -2.59 -17.31
CA VAL A 313 15.05 -1.47 -16.57
C VAL A 313 13.56 -1.76 -16.32
N PHE A 314 12.87 -2.22 -17.35
CA PHE A 314 11.44 -2.53 -17.31
C PHE A 314 11.14 -3.71 -16.38
N GLY A 315 11.97 -4.75 -16.39
CA GLY A 315 11.86 -5.89 -15.48
C GLY A 315 11.97 -5.49 -14.01
N LYS A 316 12.98 -4.65 -13.67
CA LYS A 316 13.09 -4.08 -12.30
C LYS A 316 11.85 -3.29 -11.91
N MET A 317 11.30 -2.52 -12.84
CA MET A 317 10.10 -1.72 -12.63
C MET A 317 8.86 -2.56 -12.34
N MET A 318 8.62 -3.55 -13.21
CA MET A 318 7.54 -4.52 -13.07
C MET A 318 7.61 -5.24 -11.72
N THR A 319 8.78 -5.75 -11.34
CA THR A 319 8.99 -6.41 -10.03
C THR A 319 8.69 -5.46 -8.87
N LYS A 320 9.19 -4.21 -8.90
CA LYS A 320 8.94 -3.24 -7.82
C LYS A 320 7.45 -2.96 -7.62
N ILE A 321 6.68 -2.80 -8.69
CA ILE A 321 5.24 -2.55 -8.60
C ILE A 321 4.53 -3.79 -8.03
N ARG A 322 4.85 -4.98 -8.56
CA ARG A 322 4.30 -6.25 -8.05
C ARG A 322 4.50 -6.39 -6.55
N ASP A 323 5.72 -6.13 -6.08
CA ASP A 323 6.10 -6.36 -4.69
C ASP A 323 5.39 -5.37 -3.72
N THR A 324 4.87 -4.25 -4.23
CA THR A 324 4.05 -3.31 -3.43
C THR A 324 2.57 -3.71 -3.31
N ILE A 325 2.06 -4.60 -4.16
CA ILE A 325 0.64 -4.99 -4.19
C ILE A 325 0.18 -5.59 -2.84
N PRO A 326 0.87 -6.58 -2.23
CA PRO A 326 0.38 -7.21 -1.01
C PRO A 326 0.27 -6.23 0.16
N ASP A 327 1.22 -5.31 0.30
CA ASP A 327 1.21 -4.32 1.38
C ASP A 327 0.09 -3.30 1.19
N GLN A 328 -0.15 -2.86 -0.04
CA GLN A 328 -1.28 -1.99 -0.36
C GLN A 328 -2.62 -2.67 -0.06
N TYR A 329 -2.76 -3.93 -0.49
CA TYR A 329 -3.95 -4.73 -0.23
C TYR A 329 -4.20 -4.94 1.28
N ARG A 330 -3.14 -5.18 2.06
CA ARG A 330 -3.25 -5.30 3.52
C ARG A 330 -3.82 -4.03 4.16
N LYS A 331 -3.40 -2.84 3.69
CA LYS A 331 -3.92 -1.56 4.19
C LYS A 331 -5.40 -1.38 3.83
N GLU A 332 -5.79 -1.78 2.62
CA GLU A 332 -7.18 -1.75 2.18
C GLU A 332 -8.08 -2.66 3.02
N LEU A 333 -7.63 -3.89 3.29
CA LEU A 333 -8.35 -4.80 4.18
C LEU A 333 -8.53 -4.22 5.60
N ALA A 334 -7.47 -3.61 6.14
CA ALA A 334 -7.53 -2.97 7.45
C ALA A 334 -8.51 -1.79 7.48
N ALA A 335 -8.56 -0.99 6.40
CA ALA A 335 -9.49 0.13 6.26
C ALA A 335 -10.93 -0.31 6.02
N ALA A 336 -11.15 -1.43 5.33
CA ALA A 336 -12.47 -1.95 5.00
C ALA A 336 -13.21 -2.54 6.22
N ASN A 337 -12.49 -2.92 7.29
CA ASN A 337 -13.05 -3.50 8.50
C ASN A 337 -14.05 -4.64 8.21
N LEU A 338 -13.62 -5.59 7.36
CA LEU A 338 -14.45 -6.70 6.89
C LEU A 338 -14.86 -7.63 8.04
N GLY A 339 -16.11 -8.10 8.00
CA GLY A 339 -16.55 -9.23 8.81
C GLY A 339 -15.95 -10.55 8.33
N PHE A 340 -16.06 -11.59 9.16
CA PHE A 340 -15.43 -12.90 8.95
C PHE A 340 -15.73 -13.47 7.56
N ARG A 341 -17.01 -13.52 7.18
CA ARG A 341 -17.45 -14.09 5.89
C ARG A 341 -16.86 -13.35 4.69
N ALA A 342 -16.81 -12.02 4.75
CA ALA A 342 -16.28 -11.22 3.65
C ALA A 342 -14.76 -11.38 3.52
N ALA A 343 -14.04 -11.38 4.64
CA ALA A 343 -12.61 -11.61 4.64
C ALA A 343 -12.21 -13.05 4.22
N ASP A 344 -12.98 -14.07 4.62
CA ASP A 344 -12.78 -15.47 4.19
C ASP A 344 -13.01 -15.63 2.68
N ALA A 345 -14.01 -14.95 2.13
CA ALA A 345 -14.29 -14.95 0.70
C ALA A 345 -13.15 -14.32 -0.10
N GLU A 346 -12.59 -13.18 0.37
CA GLU A 346 -11.41 -12.58 -0.24
C GLU A 346 -10.17 -13.48 -0.15
N GLY A 347 -9.93 -14.12 1.01
CA GLY A 347 -8.84 -15.09 1.17
C GLY A 347 -8.97 -16.26 0.20
N SER A 348 -10.17 -16.82 0.10
CA SER A 348 -10.49 -17.92 -0.80
C SER A 348 -10.32 -17.53 -2.28
N LYS A 349 -10.72 -16.32 -2.66
CA LYS A 349 -10.56 -15.79 -4.02
C LYS A 349 -9.08 -15.78 -4.45
N TYR A 350 -8.20 -15.18 -3.65
CA TYR A 350 -6.78 -15.12 -4.00
C TYR A 350 -6.07 -16.48 -3.83
N TYR A 351 -6.51 -17.33 -2.89
CA TYR A 351 -5.98 -18.68 -2.76
C TYR A 351 -6.28 -19.52 -4.01
N LYS A 352 -7.49 -19.43 -4.57
CA LYS A 352 -7.84 -20.08 -5.84
C LYS A 352 -6.95 -19.63 -7.00
N LEU A 353 -6.64 -18.33 -7.08
CA LEU A 353 -5.72 -17.79 -8.07
C LEU A 353 -4.27 -18.28 -7.84
N PHE A 354 -3.86 -18.46 -6.59
CA PHE A 354 -2.55 -19.00 -6.24
C PHE A 354 -2.39 -20.47 -6.65
N ILE A 355 -3.38 -21.34 -6.33
CA ILE A 355 -3.32 -22.77 -6.66
C ILE A 355 -3.47 -23.03 -8.15
N ALA A 356 -4.26 -22.20 -8.86
CA ALA A 356 -4.44 -22.31 -10.31
C ALA A 356 -3.20 -21.84 -11.08
N GLY A 357 -2.33 -21.05 -10.45
CA GLY A 357 -1.14 -20.50 -11.09
C GLY A 357 0.01 -21.49 -11.20
N LYS A 358 0.75 -21.45 -12.33
CA LYS A 358 1.99 -22.20 -12.55
C LYS A 358 3.14 -21.64 -11.71
N ASP A 359 4.17 -22.43 -11.45
CA ASP A 359 5.28 -22.02 -10.58
C ASP A 359 6.04 -20.77 -11.06
N ASP A 360 6.02 -20.51 -12.37
CA ASP A 360 6.59 -19.35 -13.02
C ASP A 360 5.59 -18.20 -13.23
N ASP A 361 4.34 -18.34 -12.77
CA ASP A 361 3.34 -17.28 -12.91
C ASP A 361 3.74 -16.05 -12.10
N PHE A 362 3.86 -14.94 -12.81
CA PHE A 362 4.39 -13.69 -12.31
C PHE A 362 3.69 -13.15 -11.03
N LEU A 363 2.37 -13.38 -10.90
CA LEU A 363 1.58 -12.97 -9.73
C LEU A 363 1.36 -14.08 -8.69
N LYS A 364 1.91 -15.29 -8.87
CA LYS A 364 1.62 -16.42 -7.97
C LYS A 364 1.98 -16.10 -6.52
N SER A 365 3.16 -15.54 -6.27
CA SER A 365 3.57 -15.12 -4.93
C SER A 365 2.69 -13.99 -4.38
N THR A 366 2.31 -13.03 -5.23
CA THR A 366 1.40 -11.94 -4.86
C THR A 366 0.04 -12.46 -4.39
N ASN A 367 -0.56 -13.38 -5.15
CA ASN A 367 -1.84 -14.01 -4.80
C ASN A 367 -1.74 -14.79 -3.49
N ARG A 368 -0.63 -15.52 -3.27
CA ARG A 368 -0.37 -16.20 -2.00
C ARG A 368 -0.38 -15.23 -0.84
N ASP A 369 0.38 -14.14 -0.94
CA ASP A 369 0.56 -13.19 0.16
C ASP A 369 -0.74 -12.40 0.42
N MET A 370 -1.49 -12.03 -0.63
CA MET A 370 -2.83 -11.42 -0.51
C MET A 370 -3.82 -12.38 0.16
N SER A 371 -3.84 -13.66 -0.22
CA SER A 371 -4.71 -14.66 0.42
C SER A 371 -4.40 -14.80 1.91
N ALA A 372 -3.10 -14.83 2.29
CA ALA A 372 -2.66 -14.92 3.66
C ALA A 372 -3.14 -13.71 4.49
N TYR A 373 -3.00 -12.48 3.96
CA TYR A 373 -3.48 -11.28 4.66
C TYR A 373 -5.00 -11.28 4.87
N ALA A 374 -5.78 -11.69 3.87
CA ALA A 374 -7.23 -11.78 4.01
C ALA A 374 -7.66 -12.82 5.05
N PHE A 375 -7.01 -14.00 5.07
CA PHE A 375 -7.29 -15.02 6.07
C PHE A 375 -6.92 -14.61 7.49
N VAL A 376 -5.88 -13.80 7.69
CA VAL A 376 -5.55 -13.22 9.00
C VAL A 376 -6.62 -12.25 9.47
N VAL A 377 -7.15 -11.41 8.57
CA VAL A 377 -8.27 -10.51 8.91
C VAL A 377 -9.53 -11.30 9.25
N ALA A 378 -9.83 -12.35 8.47
CA ALA A 378 -10.94 -13.25 8.76
C ALA A 378 -10.78 -13.95 10.12
N GLU A 379 -9.58 -14.41 10.47
CA GLU A 379 -9.29 -15.01 11.78
C GLU A 379 -9.59 -14.04 12.93
N GLN A 380 -9.13 -12.79 12.81
CA GLN A 380 -9.37 -11.75 13.80
C GLN A 380 -10.86 -11.35 13.90
N ALA A 381 -11.57 -11.33 12.77
CA ALA A 381 -13.00 -11.07 12.74
C ALA A 381 -13.77 -12.22 13.40
N LEU A 382 -13.42 -13.48 13.10
CA LEU A 382 -14.03 -14.66 13.69
C LEU A 382 -13.88 -14.68 15.22
N GLN A 383 -12.69 -14.37 15.74
CA GLN A 383 -12.45 -14.28 17.19
C GLN A 383 -13.38 -13.27 17.91
N LYS A 384 -13.84 -12.23 17.20
CA LYS A 384 -14.78 -11.24 17.73
C LYS A 384 -16.22 -11.73 17.56
N GLU A 385 -16.58 -12.17 16.36
CA GLU A 385 -17.94 -12.55 16.01
C GLU A 385 -18.40 -13.82 16.72
N VAL A 386 -17.51 -14.81 16.93
CA VAL A 386 -17.85 -16.10 17.58
C VAL A 386 -18.43 -15.94 18.98
N LYS A 387 -18.10 -14.84 19.67
CA LYS A 387 -18.62 -14.49 21.00
C LYS A 387 -20.09 -14.06 20.98
N MET A 388 -20.57 -13.63 19.80
CA MET A 388 -21.94 -13.18 19.56
C MET A 388 -22.77 -14.21 18.81
N MET A 389 -22.15 -15.28 18.31
CA MET A 389 -22.83 -16.36 17.59
C MET A 389 -23.60 -17.26 18.55
N ASP A 390 -24.80 -17.67 18.15
CA ASP A 390 -25.51 -18.75 18.84
C ASP A 390 -24.87 -20.13 18.53
N ILE A 391 -25.32 -21.15 19.25
CA ILE A 391 -24.79 -22.52 19.14
C ILE A 391 -25.04 -23.09 17.74
N GLU A 392 -26.17 -22.79 17.12
CA GLU A 392 -26.54 -23.31 15.80
C GLU A 392 -25.65 -22.70 14.72
N GLN A 393 -25.48 -21.37 14.71
CA GLN A 393 -24.59 -20.66 13.79
C GLN A 393 -23.15 -21.18 13.89
N ARG A 394 -22.67 -21.40 15.12
CA ARG A 394 -21.34 -21.95 15.37
C ARG A 394 -21.21 -23.38 14.86
N TYR A 395 -22.22 -24.23 15.09
CA TYR A 395 -22.24 -25.60 14.59
C TYR A 395 -22.21 -25.64 13.06
N GLN A 396 -23.03 -24.81 12.39
CA GLN A 396 -23.03 -24.71 10.93
C GLN A 396 -21.66 -24.30 10.38
N LEU A 397 -20.97 -23.36 11.04
CA LEU A 397 -19.60 -22.97 10.70
C LEU A 397 -18.60 -24.11 10.90
N ILE A 398 -18.71 -24.88 11.97
CA ILE A 398 -17.85 -26.04 12.20
C ILE A 398 -18.02 -27.06 11.07
N VAL A 399 -19.25 -27.40 10.70
CA VAL A 399 -19.54 -28.34 9.60
C VAL A 399 -18.95 -27.83 8.28
N GLU A 400 -19.14 -26.55 7.97
CA GLU A 400 -18.59 -25.93 6.77
C GLU A 400 -17.06 -26.00 6.72
N TYR A 401 -16.37 -25.62 7.80
CA TYR A 401 -14.91 -25.60 7.82
C TYR A 401 -14.28 -26.98 7.97
N GLN A 402 -14.98 -27.96 8.53
CA GLN A 402 -14.59 -29.37 8.43
C GLN A 402 -14.62 -29.84 6.97
N ALA A 403 -15.68 -29.51 6.23
CA ALA A 403 -15.75 -29.83 4.80
C ALA A 403 -14.63 -29.13 4.01
N LYS A 404 -14.38 -27.84 4.28
CA LYS A 404 -13.26 -27.09 3.66
C LYS A 404 -11.89 -27.67 4.00
N ALA A 405 -11.66 -28.10 5.24
CA ALA A 405 -10.40 -28.74 5.66
C ALA A 405 -10.11 -30.04 4.90
N ASN A 406 -11.16 -30.76 4.48
CA ASN A 406 -11.05 -31.97 3.67
C ASN A 406 -10.97 -31.69 2.16
N SER A 407 -11.07 -30.43 1.74
CA SER A 407 -10.97 -30.02 0.34
C SER A 407 -9.56 -29.52 0.01
N ASN A 408 -9.16 -29.65 -1.26
CA ASN A 408 -7.92 -29.05 -1.76
C ASN A 408 -8.07 -27.57 -2.13
N ASP A 409 -9.31 -27.07 -2.22
CA ASP A 409 -9.64 -25.71 -2.65
C ASP A 409 -9.55 -24.67 -1.53
N PHE A 410 -9.16 -25.10 -0.33
CA PHE A 410 -9.00 -24.26 0.84
C PHE A 410 -7.74 -24.62 1.62
N PRO A 411 -7.00 -23.67 2.20
CA PRO A 411 -5.80 -23.99 2.97
C PRO A 411 -6.18 -24.75 4.25
N GLN A 412 -5.77 -26.01 4.36
CA GLN A 412 -6.08 -26.87 5.52
C GLN A 412 -5.67 -26.23 6.86
N ALA A 413 -4.50 -25.58 6.89
CA ALA A 413 -4.02 -24.88 8.08
C ALA A 413 -4.92 -23.71 8.51
N VAL A 414 -5.54 -23.00 7.56
CA VAL A 414 -6.49 -21.92 7.85
C VAL A 414 -7.78 -22.51 8.41
N ALA A 415 -8.32 -23.55 7.78
CA ALA A 415 -9.52 -24.22 8.25
C ALA A 415 -9.32 -24.79 9.67
N GLY A 416 -8.17 -25.40 9.95
CA GLY A 416 -7.79 -25.88 11.28
C GLY A 416 -7.79 -24.76 12.34
N ARG A 417 -7.27 -23.57 12.02
CA ARG A 417 -7.31 -22.42 12.94
C ARG A 417 -8.73 -21.92 13.20
N TYR A 418 -9.58 -21.86 12.18
CA TYR A 418 -10.99 -21.48 12.36
C TYR A 418 -11.75 -22.49 13.20
N LEU A 419 -11.53 -23.80 12.96
CA LEU A 419 -12.11 -24.85 13.79
C LEU A 419 -11.67 -24.77 15.24
N ALA A 420 -10.39 -24.45 15.50
CA ALA A 420 -9.90 -24.20 16.85
C ALA A 420 -10.62 -23.02 17.52
N ILE A 421 -10.79 -21.89 16.82
CA ILE A 421 -11.51 -20.72 17.36
C ILE A 421 -12.98 -21.05 17.64
N LEU A 422 -13.62 -21.82 16.77
CA LEU A 422 -15.02 -22.24 16.93
C LEU A 422 -15.20 -23.24 18.09
N SER A 423 -14.20 -24.08 18.38
CA SER A 423 -14.28 -25.08 19.45
C SER A 423 -13.87 -24.57 20.84
N ASP A 424 -12.99 -23.57 20.91
CA ASP A 424 -12.34 -23.09 22.16
C ASP A 424 -13.29 -22.33 23.14
N GLN A 425 -14.60 -22.28 22.88
CA GLN A 425 -15.57 -21.59 23.75
C GLN A 425 -16.73 -22.44 24.28
N GLY A 426 -16.65 -23.77 24.25
CA GLY A 426 -17.46 -24.63 25.14
C GLY A 426 -16.54 -25.13 26.25
N TYR A 427 -16.68 -24.84 27.54
CA TYR A 427 -17.85 -24.75 28.40
C TYR A 427 -17.54 -23.85 29.61
N ASN A 428 -17.93 -22.58 29.61
CA ASN A 428 -18.02 -21.77 30.84
C ASN A 428 -19.45 -21.30 31.12
N PHE A 429 -20.45 -22.00 30.56
CA PHE A 429 -21.81 -21.89 31.04
C PHE A 429 -21.91 -22.62 32.38
N LEU A 430 -22.04 -21.82 33.45
CA LEU A 430 -22.55 -22.19 34.77
C LEU A 430 -23.94 -22.86 34.63
N LEU A 431 -23.96 -24.12 34.20
CA LEU A 431 -25.16 -24.97 34.18
C LEU A 431 -25.39 -25.70 35.51
N PHE A 432 -24.69 -25.28 36.58
CA PHE A 432 -25.02 -25.64 37.94
C PHE A 432 -24.87 -24.43 38.85
N ARG A 433 -25.99 -23.73 39.06
CA ARG A 433 -26.32 -23.15 40.36
C ARG A 433 -27.79 -23.32 40.64
#